data_AF-A0A3N1MJ59-F1
#
_entry.id   AF-A0A3N1MJ59-F1
#
_cell.length_a   1.000
_cell.length_b   1.000
_cell.length_c   1.000
_cell.angle_alpha   90.00
_cell.angle_beta   90.00
_cell.angle_gamma   90.00
#
_symmetry.space_group_name_H-M   'P 1'
#
loop_
_entity.id
_entity.type
_entity.pdbx_description
1 polymer ?
#
loop_
_entity_poly.entity_id
_entity_poly.type
_entity_poly.pdbx_seq_one_letter_code
_entity_poly.pdbx_strand_id
1 'polypeptide(L)'
;MTDGMRLDGVPAAPPPAKPTRPRRVPLVRLRSLVWLAVIGSVVVANYLYGTPYLRFEYSFTGSSERPVYHRCVYLGFNGFRVVTDGHCPPFRLFDGGGR
;
A
#
# COMPACT_ATOMS: atom_id res chain seq x y z
N MET A 1 2.84 -51.35 76.63
CA MET A 1 2.44 -49.99 76.19
C MET A 1 3.60 -49.43 75.41
N THR A 2 3.51 -49.41 74.07
CA THR A 2 4.48 -48.73 73.21
C THR A 2 3.74 -47.98 72.12
N ASP A 3 4.09 -46.71 72.03
CA ASP A 3 3.55 -45.62 71.25
C ASP A 3 3.35 -45.92 69.75
N GLY A 4 2.17 -45.53 69.25
CA GLY A 4 1.90 -45.42 67.83
C GLY A 4 2.57 -44.17 67.26
N MET A 5 3.66 -44.35 66.53
CA MET A 5 4.30 -43.28 65.76
C MET A 5 3.42 -42.86 64.58
N ARG A 6 2.90 -41.63 64.68
CA ARG A 6 2.10 -40.93 63.68
C ARG A 6 3.04 -40.19 62.72
N LEU A 7 2.99 -40.54 61.42
CA LEU A 7 3.71 -39.83 60.35
C LEU A 7 2.91 -38.60 59.92
N ASP A 8 2.82 -37.60 60.81
CA ASP A 8 2.29 -36.28 60.46
C ASP A 8 3.47 -35.42 59.96
N GLY A 9 3.65 -35.29 58.64
CA GLY A 9 4.68 -34.36 58.17
C GLY A 9 5.13 -34.39 56.71
N VAL A 10 4.49 -35.13 55.80
CA VAL A 10 4.85 -35.01 54.37
C VAL A 10 4.00 -33.90 53.74
N PRO A 11 4.58 -32.74 53.37
CA PRO A 11 3.84 -31.73 52.64
C PRO A 11 3.43 -32.32 51.28
N ALA A 12 2.11 -32.33 51.02
CA ALA A 12 1.58 -32.73 49.73
C ALA A 12 2.22 -31.87 48.63
N ALA A 13 2.78 -32.51 47.60
CA ALA A 13 3.37 -31.81 46.49
C ALA A 13 2.34 -30.85 45.86
N PRO A 14 2.73 -29.61 45.50
CA PRO A 14 1.82 -28.67 44.85
C PRO A 14 1.28 -29.29 43.55
N PRO A 15 0.00 -29.06 43.22
CA PRO A 15 -0.61 -29.63 42.03
C PRO A 15 0.16 -29.22 40.76
N PRO A 16 0.26 -30.10 39.75
CA PRO A 16 1.01 -29.81 38.54
C PRO A 16 0.45 -28.55 37.87
N ALA A 17 1.33 -27.60 37.55
CA ALA A 17 0.97 -26.39 36.84
C ALA A 17 0.30 -26.75 35.50
N LYS A 18 -0.89 -26.19 35.24
CA LYS A 18 -1.62 -26.44 33.99
C LYS A 18 -0.78 -25.99 32.80
N PRO A 19 -0.67 -26.79 31.72
CA PRO A 19 0.10 -26.40 30.55
C PRO A 19 -0.51 -25.16 29.90
N THR A 20 0.29 -24.10 29.79
CA THR A 20 -0.08 -22.86 29.12
C THR A 20 -0.32 -23.15 27.64
N ARG A 21 -1.57 -23.03 27.17
CA ARG A 21 -1.89 -23.22 25.74
C ARG A 21 -1.08 -22.22 24.89
N PRO A 22 -0.52 -22.65 23.74
CA PRO A 22 0.15 -21.74 22.84
C PRO A 22 -0.83 -20.70 22.32
N ARG A 23 -0.52 -19.43 22.56
CA ARG A 23 -1.29 -18.28 22.08
C ARG A 23 -1.16 -18.20 20.56
N ARG A 24 -2.26 -18.40 19.84
CA ARG A 24 -2.30 -18.19 18.38
C ARG A 24 -2.15 -16.70 18.11
N VAL A 25 -1.00 -16.29 17.60
CA VAL A 25 -0.77 -14.94 17.09
C VAL A 25 -1.04 -14.94 15.58
N PRO A 26 -1.84 -14.00 15.06
CA PRO A 26 -2.05 -13.90 13.63
C PRO A 26 -0.73 -13.53 12.95
N LEU A 27 -0.38 -14.26 11.88
CA LEU A 27 0.87 -14.13 11.13
C LEU A 27 1.02 -12.75 10.46
N VAL A 28 -0.10 -12.07 10.19
CA VAL A 28 -0.12 -10.78 9.49
C VAL A 28 -1.01 -9.81 10.27
N ARG A 29 -0.44 -8.65 10.63
CA ARG A 29 -1.22 -7.56 11.23
C ARG A 29 -2.18 -6.98 10.18
N LEU A 30 -3.44 -6.75 10.55
CA LEU A 30 -4.46 -6.10 9.70
C LEU A 30 -3.97 -4.81 9.03
N ARG A 31 -3.15 -4.02 9.72
CA ARG A 31 -2.54 -2.80 9.19
C ARG A 31 -1.68 -3.04 7.94
N SER A 32 -1.08 -4.23 7.81
CA SER A 32 -0.33 -4.62 6.61
C SER A 32 -1.23 -4.94 5.43
N LEU A 33 -2.45 -5.44 5.67
CA LEU A 33 -3.42 -5.75 4.63
C LEU A 33 -4.04 -4.49 4.03
N VAL A 34 -4.20 -3.43 4.83
CA VAL A 34 -4.69 -2.13 4.34
C VAL A 34 -3.77 -1.57 3.25
N TRP A 35 -2.46 -1.70 3.42
CA TRP A 35 -1.50 -1.26 2.40
C TRP A 35 -1.63 -2.02 1.08
N LEU A 36 -1.92 -3.32 1.13
CA LEU A 36 -2.19 -4.09 -0.09
C LEU A 36 -3.43 -3.60 -0.81
N ALA A 37 -4.48 -3.22 -0.09
CA ALA A 37 -5.68 -2.64 -0.70
C ALA A 37 -5.38 -1.28 -1.35
N VAL A 38 -4.58 -0.44 -0.71
CA VAL A 38 -4.16 0.87 -1.26
C VAL A 38 -3.29 0.71 -2.50
N ILE A 39 -2.27 -0.16 -2.45
CA ILE A 39 -1.41 -0.41 -3.61
C ILE A 39 -2.22 -1.04 -4.74
N GLY A 40 -3.05 -2.03 -4.41
CA GLY A 40 -3.92 -2.70 -5.38
C GLY A 40 -4.88 -1.73 -6.06
N SER A 41 -5.50 -0.81 -5.32
CA SER A 41 -6.42 0.18 -5.91
C SER A 41 -5.71 1.12 -6.88
N VAL A 42 -4.48 1.55 -6.55
CA VAL A 42 -3.68 2.39 -7.45
C VAL A 42 -3.28 1.62 -8.72
N VAL A 43 -2.88 0.35 -8.59
CA VAL A 43 -2.54 -0.49 -9.75
C VAL A 43 -3.75 -0.69 -10.66
N VAL A 44 -4.91 -1.04 -10.08
CA VAL A 44 -6.15 -1.23 -10.83
C VAL A 44 -6.60 0.07 -11.50
N ALA A 45 -6.51 1.21 -10.80
CA ALA A 45 -6.85 2.51 -11.37
C ALA A 45 -5.95 2.86 -12.56
N ASN A 46 -4.64 2.63 -12.45
CA ASN A 46 -3.72 2.85 -13.57
C ASN A 46 -3.99 1.90 -14.74
N TYR A 47 -4.43 0.67 -14.48
CA TYR A 47 -4.78 -0.29 -15.53
C TYR A 47 -6.08 0.07 -16.24
N LEU A 48 -7.10 0.54 -15.52
CA LEU A 48 -8.42 0.85 -16.08
C LEU A 48 -8.49 2.24 -16.74
N TYR A 49 -7.79 3.23 -16.18
CA TYR A 49 -7.88 4.63 -16.61
C TYR A 49 -6.60 5.16 -17.24
N GLY A 50 -5.52 4.39 -17.24
CA GLY A 50 -4.19 4.83 -17.67
C GLY A 50 -3.41 5.53 -16.56
N THR A 51 -2.16 5.83 -16.87
CA THR A 51 -1.23 6.54 -15.98
C THR A 51 -1.38 8.05 -16.14
N PRO A 52 -1.43 8.83 -15.05
CA PRO A 52 -1.47 10.28 -15.11
C PRO A 52 -0.10 10.85 -15.52
N TYR A 53 -0.12 11.70 -16.55
CA TYR A 53 1.03 12.52 -16.93
C TYR A 53 0.70 13.99 -16.69
N LEU A 54 1.71 14.73 -16.20
CA LEU A 54 1.63 16.15 -15.91
C LEU A 54 2.25 16.97 -17.03
N ARG A 55 1.61 18.09 -17.41
CA ARG A 55 2.15 19.00 -18.42
C ARG A 55 3.42 19.66 -17.87
N PHE A 56 4.55 19.37 -18.49
CA PHE A 56 5.86 19.87 -18.11
C PHE A 56 6.31 21.07 -18.97
N GLU A 57 6.21 20.94 -20.29
CA GLU A 57 6.52 22.03 -21.24
C GLU A 57 5.36 22.23 -22.21
N TYR A 58 5.18 23.46 -22.68
CA TYR A 58 4.20 23.78 -23.72
C TYR A 58 4.64 24.98 -24.54
N SER A 59 4.29 24.98 -25.82
CA SER A 59 4.46 26.12 -26.72
C SER A 59 3.11 26.53 -27.29
N PHE A 60 2.81 27.82 -27.23
CA PHE A 60 1.59 28.40 -27.77
C PHE A 60 1.89 29.69 -28.52
N THR A 61 1.03 30.03 -29.48
CA THR A 61 1.01 31.36 -30.12
C THR A 61 -0.24 32.11 -29.71
N GLY A 62 -0.15 33.43 -29.59
CA GLY A 62 -1.26 34.30 -29.22
C GLY A 62 -1.09 34.93 -27.84
N SER A 63 -2.11 35.64 -27.37
CA SER A 63 -2.10 36.24 -26.03
C SER A 63 -2.45 35.19 -24.97
N SER A 64 -2.14 35.49 -23.70
CA SER A 64 -2.50 34.65 -22.56
C SER A 64 -4.02 34.41 -22.44
N GLU A 65 -4.84 35.31 -23.00
CA GLU A 65 -6.31 35.20 -22.95
C GLU A 65 -6.87 34.26 -24.03
N ARG A 66 -6.13 34.05 -25.13
CA ARG A 66 -6.52 33.16 -26.24
C ARG A 66 -5.30 32.41 -26.80
N PRO A 67 -4.67 31.52 -26.00
CA PRO A 67 -3.51 30.78 -26.44
C PRO A 67 -3.90 29.69 -27.45
N VAL A 68 -3.22 29.67 -28.59
CA VAL A 68 -3.29 28.56 -29.56
C VAL A 68 -2.10 27.65 -29.31
N TYR A 69 -2.36 26.53 -28.65
CA TYR A 69 -1.33 25.55 -28.30
C TYR A 69 -0.92 24.73 -29.51
N HIS A 70 0.39 24.65 -29.76
CA HIS A 70 0.96 23.87 -30.86
C HIS A 70 1.55 22.56 -30.40
N ARG A 71 2.26 22.57 -29.27
CA ARG A 71 3.02 21.44 -28.77
C ARG A 71 3.03 21.43 -27.25
N CYS A 72 2.82 20.26 -26.67
CA CYS A 72 2.86 20.05 -25.23
C CYS A 72 3.59 18.76 -24.89
N VAL A 73 4.40 18.84 -23.85
CA VAL A 73 5.21 17.75 -23.33
C VAL A 73 4.65 17.38 -21.97
N TYR A 74 4.21 16.14 -21.86
CA TYR A 74 3.71 15.54 -20.65
C TYR A 74 4.76 14.62 -20.04
N LEU A 75 4.97 14.72 -18.73
CA LEU A 75 5.91 13.89 -17.97
C LEU A 75 5.13 12.92 -17.08
N GLY A 76 5.40 11.63 -17.25
CA GLY A 76 4.83 10.57 -16.44
C GLY A 76 5.67 10.31 -15.20
N PHE A 77 5.07 9.67 -14.19
CA PHE A 77 5.79 9.20 -12.99
C PHE A 77 6.89 8.18 -13.30
N ASN A 78 6.81 7.53 -14.45
CA ASN A 78 7.81 6.62 -15.01
C ASN A 78 9.01 7.34 -15.67
N GLY A 79 9.01 8.68 -15.72
CA GLY A 79 10.05 9.49 -16.35
C GLY A 79 9.94 9.61 -17.87
N PHE A 80 8.93 8.96 -18.47
CA PHE A 80 8.70 9.05 -19.91
C PHE A 80 8.03 10.37 -20.28
N ARG A 81 8.41 10.90 -21.45
CA ARG A 81 7.86 12.13 -22.01
C ARG A 81 6.97 11.79 -23.18
N VAL A 82 5.74 12.30 -23.15
CA VAL A 82 4.79 12.18 -24.26
C VAL A 82 4.58 13.56 -24.86
N VAL A 83 4.80 13.67 -26.17
CA VAL A 83 4.57 14.91 -26.91
C VAL A 83 3.21 14.81 -27.58
N THR A 84 2.37 15.81 -27.36
CA THR A 84 1.05 15.91 -28.02
C THR A 84 0.84 17.31 -28.55
N ASP A 85 0.20 17.41 -29.70
CA ASP A 85 -0.13 18.69 -30.33
C ASP A 85 -1.60 19.07 -30.08
N GLY A 86 -1.91 20.37 -30.17
CA GLY A 86 -3.27 20.89 -30.01
C GLY A 86 -3.68 21.19 -28.56
N HIS A 87 -4.90 20.82 -28.14
CA HIS A 87 -5.43 21.19 -26.83
C HIS A 87 -4.64 20.55 -25.67
N CYS A 88 -4.08 21.39 -24.80
CA CYS A 88 -3.15 20.97 -23.75
C CYS A 88 -3.69 21.17 -22.33
N PRO A 89 -4.47 20.21 -21.81
CA PRO A 89 -4.90 20.23 -20.41
C PRO A 89 -3.70 20.13 -19.45
N PRO A 90 -3.83 20.59 -18.19
CA PRO A 90 -2.73 20.52 -17.22
C PRO A 90 -2.29 19.09 -16.89
N PHE A 91 -3.20 18.12 -16.96
CA PHE A 91 -2.91 16.70 -16.85
C PHE A 91 -3.66 15.93 -17.93
N ARG A 92 -3.11 14.78 -18.32
CA ARG A 92 -3.75 13.85 -19.24
C ARG A 92 -3.41 12.43 -18.83
N LEU A 93 -4.39 11.54 -18.94
CA LEU A 93 -4.19 10.12 -18.73
C LEU A 93 -3.70 9.50 -20.05
N PHE A 94 -2.61 8.74 -19.97
CA PHE A 94 -2.11 7.96 -21.09
C PHE A 94 -2.00 6.51 -20.64
N ASP A 95 -2.43 5.59 -21.51
CA ASP A 95 -2.24 4.17 -21.27
C ASP A 95 -0.74 3.89 -21.17
N GLY A 96 -0.29 3.42 -20.01
CA GLY A 96 1.10 3.02 -19.75
C GLY A 96 1.46 1.70 -20.43
N GLY A 97 0.90 1.44 -21.61
CA GLY A 97 1.14 0.25 -22.41
C GLY A 97 2.39 0.44 -23.25
N GLY A 98 3.52 -0.04 -22.75
CA GLY A 98 4.70 -0.25 -23.59
C GLY A 98 4.35 -1.13 -24.78
N ARG A 99 4.47 -0.56 -25.99
CA ARG A 99 4.71 -1.27 -27.23
C ARG A 99 5.90 -0.63 -27.91
#